data_AF-A0A166JH84-F1
#
_entry.id   AF-A0A166JH84-F1
#
_cell.length_a   1.000
_cell.length_b   1.000
_cell.length_c   1.000
_cell.angle_alpha   90.00
_cell.angle_beta   90.00
_cell.angle_gamma   90.00
#
_symmetry.space_group_name_H-M   'P 1'
#
loop_
_entity.id
_entity.type
_entity.pdbx_description
1 polymer ?
#
loop_
_entity_poly.entity_id
_entity_poly.type
_entity_poly.pdbx_seq_one_letter_code
_entity_poly.pdbx_strand_id
1 'polypeptide(L)'
;MRPQDSDSREQASTTDAYTLWTRCYEASFCRAESTQIITSDSRLEAYDVEIEAAMHAVSALRHRRNRLRPIVRLPPEILLCIMRECSDFRSTCAMNYISPNWLALTQICQTFRNVALGHTTLWTNFTTYLGWRWGQEFMKRSHGLLTGLHIHPWANNKTMAGLLRHMYTVERLSIESGGGTDWDALTPLLACSSPNMSEVILLGVSPSIPHLRSANAIDSAPLLRDLTMIKSNVVWKPSLWPNLCSLKINPSRHVPFVESFTDIIECLRASPDLEHLELIDCLPSVPAHSPREVLLPRLSSLTLRDLTDVCLAVLKAVEAPHLVKLDVDFLYRRNITVPINFDELAHVLKTYRLPLHSVMMTKTPYGHALCIQGWSSPLGHLEEKGAHLSPWSHPKTFDTPKLRILLDDKDIILAATSLCKALPLTELRALSIMLPVYHAHYDLQWNRDTWQSILTCAHHLQSLRVYESRCDVENTPVLCRLLATPPSHENHAVYLPVLRSLTLGHVELDREYMGVPFFRKLLQFLHRRAGLGAGIHTLRLEDCSEAARALDECFLGVPGLAVVEHEGDGRWDRACRIEESDVQVCMRDGRGDVAQDDAIYGW
;
A
#
# COMPACT_ATOMS: atom_id res chain seq x y z
N MET A 1 21.84 -1.55 57.88
CA MET A 1 22.80 -2.60 58.32
C MET A 1 22.25 -3.92 57.81
N ARG A 2 23.02 -4.62 56.93
CA ARG A 2 22.66 -5.73 56.00
C ARG A 2 21.63 -5.40 54.89
N PRO A 3 21.76 -5.97 53.66
CA PRO A 3 22.63 -7.08 53.23
C PRO A 3 23.65 -6.71 52.12
N GLN A 4 24.93 -7.06 52.32
CA GLN A 4 25.96 -7.17 51.27
C GLN A 4 26.43 -8.64 51.10
N ASP A 5 25.74 -9.60 51.73
CA ASP A 5 26.10 -11.03 51.78
C ASP A 5 25.45 -11.88 50.67
N SER A 6 24.71 -11.29 49.71
CA SER A 6 24.05 -12.06 48.64
C SER A 6 24.95 -12.34 47.44
N ASP A 7 25.77 -11.38 47.01
CA ASP A 7 26.58 -11.52 45.78
C ASP A 7 27.76 -12.48 45.94
N SER A 8 28.35 -12.55 47.14
CA SER A 8 29.46 -13.44 47.45
C SER A 8 29.05 -14.92 47.55
N ARG A 9 27.77 -15.21 47.83
CA ARG A 9 27.24 -16.58 47.84
C ARG A 9 26.93 -17.13 46.45
N GLU A 10 26.47 -16.29 45.51
CA GLU A 10 26.19 -16.74 44.15
C GLU A 10 27.46 -17.04 43.33
N GLN A 11 28.53 -16.26 43.53
CA GLN A 11 29.81 -16.51 42.86
C GLN A 11 30.49 -17.79 43.36
N ALA A 12 30.42 -18.09 44.66
CA ALA A 12 30.96 -19.33 45.21
C ALA A 12 30.28 -20.60 44.65
N SER A 13 28.99 -20.52 44.33
CA SER A 13 28.21 -21.66 43.82
C SER A 13 28.55 -22.06 42.38
N THR A 14 29.01 -21.13 41.53
CA THR A 14 29.31 -21.44 40.12
C THR A 14 30.71 -22.03 39.94
N THR A 15 31.68 -21.55 40.72
CA THR A 15 33.05 -22.10 40.77
C THR A 15 33.06 -23.54 41.28
N ASP A 16 32.23 -23.85 42.28
CA ASP A 16 32.12 -25.20 42.84
C ASP A 16 31.58 -26.24 41.83
N ALA A 17 30.59 -25.86 41.01
CA ALA A 17 30.05 -26.72 39.97
C ALA A 17 31.08 -27.05 38.89
N TYR A 18 31.87 -26.06 38.43
CA TYR A 18 32.93 -26.30 37.45
C TYR A 18 33.96 -27.28 37.98
N THR A 19 34.47 -27.05 39.20
CA THR A 19 35.46 -27.93 39.84
C THR A 19 34.93 -29.34 40.05
N LEU A 20 33.65 -29.51 40.39
CA LEU A 20 33.01 -30.82 40.52
C LEU A 20 33.03 -31.60 39.19
N TRP A 21 32.56 -30.98 38.10
CA TRP A 21 32.51 -31.65 36.79
C TRP A 21 33.90 -31.95 36.24
N THR A 22 34.88 -31.06 36.43
CA THR A 22 36.28 -31.32 36.07
C THR A 22 36.83 -32.52 36.84
N ARG A 23 36.62 -32.60 38.16
CA ARG A 23 37.06 -33.74 38.96
C ARG A 23 36.40 -35.06 38.56
N CYS A 24 35.10 -35.03 38.24
CA CYS A 24 34.40 -36.22 37.75
C CYS A 24 34.98 -36.69 36.40
N TYR A 25 35.28 -35.77 35.48
CA TYR A 25 35.90 -36.09 34.20
C TYR A 25 37.31 -36.68 34.38
N GLU A 26 38.16 -36.04 35.20
CA GLU A 26 39.52 -36.53 35.51
C GLU A 26 39.48 -37.94 36.15
N ALA A 27 38.54 -38.18 37.08
CA ALA A 27 38.39 -39.48 37.73
C ALA A 27 37.88 -40.59 36.78
N SER A 28 37.06 -40.25 35.78
CA SER A 28 36.62 -41.18 34.73
C SER A 28 37.77 -41.47 33.74
N PHE A 29 38.52 -40.45 33.34
CA PHE A 29 39.64 -40.56 32.41
C PHE A 29 40.75 -41.48 32.95
N CYS A 30 41.13 -41.32 34.22
CA CYS A 30 42.14 -42.19 34.84
C CYS A 30 41.73 -43.69 34.91
N ARG A 31 40.43 -43.99 34.96
CA ARG A 31 39.92 -45.37 34.94
C ARG A 31 39.96 -45.98 33.55
N ALA A 32 39.67 -45.18 32.51
CA ALA A 32 39.71 -45.63 31.12
C ALA A 32 41.14 -45.98 30.66
N GLU A 33 42.15 -45.22 31.09
CA GLU A 33 43.56 -45.49 30.74
C GLU A 33 44.16 -46.71 31.47
N SER A 34 43.64 -47.06 32.65
CA SER A 34 44.19 -48.15 33.47
C SER A 34 43.77 -49.56 32.99
N THR A 35 42.88 -49.67 32.01
CA THR A 35 42.34 -50.97 31.55
C THR A 35 43.14 -51.48 30.35
N GLN A 36 44.27 -52.16 30.61
CA GLN A 36 45.30 -52.53 29.62
C GLN A 36 44.95 -53.66 28.61
N ILE A 37 43.70 -54.12 28.51
CA ILE A 37 43.34 -55.26 27.64
C ILE A 37 42.01 -55.02 26.91
N ILE A 38 41.92 -53.92 26.16
CA ILE A 38 40.73 -53.60 25.34
C ILE A 38 41.19 -53.26 23.92
N THR A 39 40.53 -53.84 22.91
CA THR A 39 40.75 -53.56 21.48
C THR A 39 40.40 -52.10 21.16
N SER A 40 40.94 -51.54 20.07
CA SER A 40 40.69 -50.15 19.65
C SER A 40 39.20 -49.83 19.53
N ASP A 41 38.41 -50.77 19.02
CA ASP A 41 36.99 -50.57 18.74
C ASP A 41 36.16 -50.47 20.03
N SER A 42 36.50 -51.27 21.05
CA SER A 42 35.82 -51.22 22.34
C SER A 42 36.17 -49.95 23.15
N ARG A 43 37.30 -49.29 22.85
CA ARG A 43 37.62 -47.95 23.41
C ARG A 43 36.79 -46.85 22.76
N LEU A 44 36.54 -46.91 21.45
CA LEU A 44 35.67 -45.96 20.76
C LEU A 44 34.23 -46.05 21.26
N GLU A 45 33.69 -47.27 21.38
CA GLU A 45 32.36 -47.50 21.95
C GLU A 45 32.25 -46.96 23.39
N ALA A 46 33.28 -47.12 24.22
CA ALA A 46 33.29 -46.58 25.58
C ALA A 46 33.26 -45.04 25.60
N TYR A 47 33.98 -44.38 24.70
CA TYR A 47 33.92 -42.92 24.56
C TYR A 47 32.56 -42.45 24.03
N ASP A 48 31.95 -43.16 23.08
CA ASP A 48 30.61 -42.83 22.59
C ASP A 48 29.57 -42.91 23.72
N VAL A 49 29.65 -43.92 24.58
CA VAL A 49 28.80 -44.06 25.77
C VAL A 49 29.02 -42.90 26.75
N GLU A 50 30.27 -42.48 26.98
CA GLU A 50 30.58 -41.37 27.88
C GLU A 50 30.10 -40.02 27.32
N ILE A 51 30.25 -39.79 26.01
CA ILE A 51 29.73 -38.62 25.31
C ILE A 51 28.21 -38.56 25.43
N GLU A 52 27.50 -39.66 25.20
CA GLU A 52 26.05 -39.74 25.35
C GLU A 52 25.62 -39.46 26.81
N ALA A 53 26.32 -40.03 27.80
CA ALA A 53 26.06 -39.76 29.21
C ALA A 53 26.24 -38.27 29.58
N ALA A 54 27.31 -37.64 29.08
CA ALA A 54 27.55 -36.21 29.25
C ALA A 54 26.46 -35.36 28.57
N MET A 55 26.03 -35.73 27.36
CA MET A 55 24.92 -35.08 26.66
C MET A 55 23.60 -35.18 27.45
N HIS A 56 23.32 -36.34 28.05
CA HIS A 56 22.18 -36.51 28.96
C HIS A 56 22.26 -35.60 30.18
N ALA A 57 23.43 -35.47 30.82
CA ALA A 57 23.62 -34.58 31.97
C ALA A 57 23.41 -33.10 31.59
N VAL A 58 23.98 -32.67 30.46
CA VAL A 58 23.79 -31.31 29.92
C VAL A 58 22.32 -31.05 29.60
N SER A 59 21.61 -32.03 29.02
CA SER A 59 20.18 -31.93 28.74
C SER A 59 19.36 -31.76 30.02
N ALA A 60 19.66 -32.52 31.07
CA ALA A 60 19.01 -32.40 32.37
C ALA A 60 19.23 -31.03 33.02
N LEU A 61 20.45 -30.47 32.94
CA LEU A 61 20.76 -29.13 33.42
C LEU A 61 20.03 -28.05 32.62
N ARG A 62 20.00 -28.17 31.28
CA ARG A 62 19.22 -27.27 30.41
C ARG A 62 17.74 -27.32 30.73
N HIS A 63 17.19 -28.50 30.99
CA HIS A 63 15.80 -28.68 31.41
C HIS A 63 15.51 -27.95 32.74
N ARG A 64 16.37 -28.13 33.76
CA ARG A 64 16.24 -27.42 35.04
C ARG A 64 16.33 -25.90 34.87
N ARG A 65 17.30 -25.40 34.10
CA ARG A 65 17.43 -23.96 33.78
C ARG A 65 16.18 -23.42 33.09
N ASN A 66 15.65 -24.16 32.11
CA ASN A 66 14.46 -23.76 31.37
C ASN A 66 13.23 -23.69 32.28
N ARG A 67 13.05 -24.60 33.24
CA ARG A 67 11.96 -24.55 34.24
C ARG A 67 11.97 -23.28 35.11
N LEU A 68 13.11 -22.61 35.22
CA LEU A 68 13.23 -21.36 35.96
C LEU A 68 12.89 -20.12 35.11
N ARG A 69 12.85 -20.25 33.77
CA ARG A 69 12.50 -19.13 32.89
C ARG A 69 10.99 -18.84 32.96
N PRO A 70 10.56 -17.56 33.03
CA PRO A 70 9.15 -17.20 33.07
C PRO A 70 8.31 -17.81 31.93
N ILE A 71 8.87 -17.88 30.72
CA ILE A 71 8.18 -18.41 29.54
C ILE A 71 7.80 -19.90 29.66
N VAL A 72 8.56 -20.69 30.42
CA VAL A 72 8.30 -22.14 30.61
C VAL A 72 7.27 -22.38 31.72
N ARG A 73 6.93 -21.34 32.50
CA ARG A 73 5.85 -21.36 33.50
C ARG A 73 4.50 -20.95 32.91
N LEU A 74 4.47 -20.55 31.64
CA LEU A 74 3.21 -20.26 30.96
C LEU A 74 2.35 -21.54 30.90
N PRO A 75 1.04 -21.43 31.12
CA PRO A 75 0.12 -22.54 30.92
C PRO A 75 0.21 -23.08 29.48
N PRO A 76 0.03 -24.40 29.26
CA PRO A 76 0.03 -25.01 27.93
C PRO A 76 -0.87 -24.29 26.91
N GLU A 77 -2.00 -23.73 27.37
CA GLU A 77 -2.98 -23.00 26.56
C GLU A 77 -2.37 -21.72 25.98
N ILE A 78 -1.61 -20.96 26.79
CA ILE A 78 -0.96 -19.74 26.33
C ILE A 78 0.18 -20.06 25.36
N LEU A 79 0.94 -21.13 25.64
CA LEU A 79 1.97 -21.62 24.72
C LEU A 79 1.36 -22.06 23.39
N LEU A 80 0.21 -22.74 23.42
CA LEU A 80 -0.53 -23.11 22.23
C LEU A 80 -1.02 -21.88 21.46
N CYS A 81 -1.53 -20.84 22.13
CA CYS A 81 -1.90 -19.59 21.47
C CYS A 81 -0.71 -18.95 20.76
N ILE A 82 0.45 -18.86 21.41
CA ILE A 82 1.68 -18.33 20.79
C ILE A 82 2.08 -19.17 19.58
N MET A 83 2.08 -20.50 19.71
CA MET A 83 2.42 -21.40 18.62
C MET A 83 1.44 -21.28 17.45
N ARG A 84 0.14 -21.10 17.74
CA ARG A 84 -0.89 -20.89 16.73
C ARG A 84 -0.62 -19.62 15.94
N GLU A 85 -0.37 -18.49 16.60
CA GLU A 85 0.01 -17.23 15.95
C GLU A 85 1.29 -17.38 15.11
N CYS A 86 2.27 -18.15 15.56
CA CYS A 86 3.48 -18.44 14.79
C CYS A 86 3.26 -19.43 13.63
N SER A 87 2.24 -20.28 13.72
CA SER A 87 1.87 -21.26 12.69
C SER A 87 0.87 -20.70 11.68
N ASP A 88 0.29 -19.53 11.99
CA ASP A 88 -0.87 -19.03 11.28
C ASP A 88 -0.49 -18.69 9.84
N PHE A 89 -1.22 -19.30 8.92
CA PHE A 89 -1.03 -19.17 7.49
C PHE A 89 -1.59 -17.81 7.05
N ARG A 90 -1.01 -16.70 7.51
CA ARG A 90 -1.45 -15.38 7.06
C ARG A 90 -0.76 -15.09 5.74
N SER A 91 -1.52 -15.36 4.68
CA SER A 91 -1.18 -15.04 3.30
C SER A 91 -1.21 -13.53 3.07
N THR A 92 -0.29 -12.80 3.68
CA THR A 92 0.04 -11.46 3.21
C THR A 92 1.05 -11.64 2.09
N CYS A 93 0.74 -11.14 0.90
CA CYS A 93 1.48 -11.28 -0.36
C CYS A 93 2.99 -10.93 -0.35
N ALA A 94 3.58 -10.62 0.82
CA ALA A 94 5.01 -10.59 1.06
C ALA A 94 5.55 -12.00 1.38
N MET A 95 5.37 -12.94 0.45
CA MET A 95 5.82 -14.34 0.55
C MET A 95 7.33 -14.50 0.38
N ASN A 96 8.14 -13.83 1.20
CA ASN A 96 9.58 -14.05 1.12
C ASN A 96 10.07 -15.22 1.97
N TYR A 97 9.42 -15.60 3.08
CA TYR A 97 9.88 -16.76 3.87
C TYR A 97 8.74 -17.35 4.71
N ILE A 98 7.85 -18.16 4.12
CA ILE A 98 7.06 -19.14 4.91
C ILE A 98 8.02 -20.25 5.34
N SER A 99 8.99 -19.90 6.20
CA SER A 99 9.69 -20.91 6.98
C SER A 99 8.68 -21.43 8.00
N PRO A 100 8.57 -22.75 8.21
CA PRO A 100 7.83 -23.33 9.33
C PRO A 100 8.57 -23.03 10.65
N ASN A 101 8.72 -21.75 10.96
CA ASN A 101 9.41 -21.21 12.13
C ASN A 101 8.78 -21.73 13.43
N TRP A 102 7.48 -22.07 13.40
CA TRP A 102 6.82 -22.69 14.54
C TRP A 102 7.37 -24.10 14.85
N LEU A 103 7.90 -24.85 13.87
CA LEU A 103 8.56 -26.13 14.15
C LEU A 103 9.83 -25.96 14.99
N ALA A 104 10.53 -24.82 14.87
CA ALA A 104 11.65 -24.50 15.76
C ALA A 104 11.20 -24.38 17.23
N LEU A 105 9.94 -24.00 17.48
CA LEU A 105 9.37 -23.99 18.83
C LEU A 105 9.36 -25.39 19.46
N THR A 106 9.18 -26.44 18.64
CA THR A 106 9.25 -27.84 19.10
C THR A 106 10.68 -28.29 19.48
N GLN A 107 11.69 -27.47 19.20
CA GLN A 107 13.09 -27.73 19.52
C GLN A 107 13.59 -26.97 20.75
N ILE A 108 12.81 -26.00 21.28
CA ILE A 108 13.21 -25.17 22.43
C ILE A 108 13.36 -26.00 23.70
N CYS A 109 12.29 -26.71 24.10
CA CYS A 109 12.28 -27.54 25.29
C CYS A 109 11.22 -28.66 25.19
N GLN A 110 11.28 -29.62 26.11
CA GLN A 110 10.34 -30.75 26.14
C GLN A 110 8.89 -30.30 26.36
N THR A 111 8.65 -29.25 27.15
CA THR A 111 7.29 -28.71 27.37
C THR A 111 6.70 -28.21 26.05
N PHE A 112 7.43 -27.34 25.33
CA PHE A 112 6.98 -26.81 24.04
C PHE A 112 6.75 -27.94 23.03
N ARG A 113 7.67 -28.90 22.97
CA ARG A 113 7.52 -30.09 22.14
C ARG A 113 6.25 -30.86 22.49
N ASN A 114 6.03 -31.21 23.75
CA ASN A 114 4.88 -32.01 24.16
C ASN A 114 3.56 -31.29 23.87
N VAL A 115 3.50 -29.98 24.14
CA VAL A 115 2.34 -29.14 23.79
C VAL A 115 2.11 -29.18 22.28
N ALA A 116 3.14 -28.90 21.48
CA ALA A 116 3.02 -28.89 20.02
C ALA A 116 2.60 -30.26 19.45
N LEU A 117 3.21 -31.35 19.94
CA LEU A 117 2.91 -32.72 19.52
C LEU A 117 1.50 -33.17 19.93
N GLY A 118 1.01 -32.73 21.09
CA GLY A 118 -0.31 -33.09 21.62
C GLY A 118 -1.48 -32.32 21.01
N HIS A 119 -1.21 -31.26 20.24
CA HIS A 119 -2.26 -30.42 19.65
C HIS A 119 -2.34 -30.56 18.13
N THR A 120 -3.33 -31.32 17.67
CA THR A 120 -3.60 -31.64 16.25
C THR A 120 -3.72 -30.41 15.36
N THR A 121 -4.29 -29.30 15.86
CA THR A 121 -4.53 -28.07 15.10
C THR A 121 -3.27 -27.39 14.58
N LEU A 122 -2.10 -27.64 15.20
CA LEU A 122 -0.84 -27.09 14.70
C LEU A 122 -0.34 -27.84 13.46
N TRP A 123 -0.84 -29.05 13.23
CA TRP A 123 -0.41 -29.96 12.16
C TRP A 123 -1.36 -29.95 10.96
N THR A 124 -2.37 -29.08 10.94
CA THR A 124 -3.35 -29.01 9.84
C THR A 124 -2.91 -28.09 8.69
N ASN A 125 -1.87 -27.27 8.88
CA ASN A 125 -1.34 -26.38 7.85
C ASN A 125 0.01 -26.90 7.34
N PHE A 126 0.03 -27.51 6.15
CA PHE A 126 1.21 -28.17 5.58
C PHE A 126 1.82 -27.37 4.43
N THR A 127 3.16 -27.33 4.37
CA THR A 127 3.94 -26.76 3.25
C THR A 127 4.81 -27.84 2.60
N THR A 128 4.77 -27.93 1.27
CA THR A 128 5.56 -28.92 0.52
C THR A 128 7.05 -28.63 0.50
N TYR A 129 7.47 -27.42 0.91
CA TYR A 129 8.88 -27.06 1.07
C TYR A 129 9.63 -28.01 2.03
N LEU A 130 8.94 -28.54 3.04
CA LEU A 130 9.50 -29.54 3.97
C LEU A 130 9.66 -30.93 3.35
N GLY A 131 9.05 -31.18 2.19
CA GLY A 131 9.05 -32.47 1.52
C GLY A 131 8.03 -33.48 2.07
N TRP A 132 7.82 -34.55 1.30
CA TRP A 132 6.75 -35.53 1.55
C TRP A 132 6.83 -36.24 2.91
N ARG A 133 8.04 -36.53 3.41
CA ARG A 133 8.19 -37.20 4.73
C ARG A 133 7.57 -36.38 5.86
N TRP A 134 7.73 -35.06 5.81
CA TRP A 134 7.05 -34.16 6.75
C TRP A 134 5.56 -34.10 6.49
N GLY A 135 5.12 -34.10 5.24
CA GLY A 135 3.69 -34.21 4.89
C GLY A 135 3.01 -35.40 5.55
N GLN A 136 3.67 -36.57 5.55
CA GLN A 136 3.17 -37.76 6.23
C GLN A 136 3.05 -37.57 7.75
N GLU A 137 4.01 -36.88 8.37
CA GLU A 137 3.96 -36.62 9.81
C GLU A 137 2.87 -35.59 10.17
N PHE A 138 2.68 -34.57 9.34
CA PHE A 138 1.57 -33.61 9.48
C PHE A 138 0.23 -34.34 9.40
N MET A 139 0.01 -35.15 8.37
CA MET A 139 -1.22 -35.95 8.23
C MET A 139 -1.41 -36.93 9.39
N LYS A 140 -0.34 -37.60 9.84
CA LYS A 140 -0.44 -38.52 10.97
C LYS A 140 -0.89 -37.81 12.24
N ARG A 141 -0.34 -36.62 12.51
CA ARG A 141 -0.63 -35.83 13.73
C ARG A 141 -1.92 -35.04 13.65
N SER A 142 -2.37 -34.68 12.45
CA SER A 142 -3.65 -34.04 12.23
C SER A 142 -4.81 -35.02 12.03
N HIS A 143 -4.55 -36.33 12.11
CA HIS A 143 -5.50 -37.39 11.82
C HIS A 143 -6.07 -37.33 10.39
N GLY A 144 -5.23 -36.94 9.43
CA GLY A 144 -5.56 -36.84 8.01
C GLY A 144 -6.22 -35.52 7.61
N LEU A 145 -6.45 -34.60 8.56
CA LEU A 145 -7.05 -33.29 8.31
C LEU A 145 -5.99 -32.28 7.89
N LEU A 146 -6.11 -31.74 6.69
CA LEU A 146 -5.31 -30.62 6.21
C LEU A 146 -6.24 -29.46 5.94
N THR A 147 -6.22 -28.43 6.79
CA THR A 147 -7.01 -27.20 6.60
C THR A 147 -6.29 -26.23 5.68
N GLY A 148 -4.96 -26.17 5.76
CA GLY A 148 -4.12 -25.30 4.94
C GLY A 148 -3.08 -26.11 4.19
N LEU A 149 -2.94 -25.85 2.89
CA LEU A 149 -1.96 -26.48 2.03
C LEU A 149 -1.23 -25.44 1.19
N HIS A 150 0.09 -25.38 1.36
CA HIS A 150 0.96 -24.56 0.52
C HIS A 150 1.89 -25.42 -0.32
N ILE A 151 1.81 -25.24 -1.64
CA ILE A 151 2.58 -25.98 -2.63
C ILE A 151 3.67 -25.08 -3.19
N HIS A 152 4.91 -25.35 -2.79
CA HIS A 152 6.11 -24.69 -3.27
C HIS A 152 6.48 -25.14 -4.71
N PRO A 153 7.14 -24.29 -5.52
CA PRO A 153 7.53 -24.58 -6.91
C PRO A 153 8.28 -25.89 -7.15
N TRP A 154 9.06 -26.33 -6.19
CA TRP A 154 9.95 -27.49 -6.31
C TRP A 154 9.35 -28.77 -5.75
N ALA A 155 8.05 -28.77 -5.46
CA ALA A 155 7.36 -29.95 -4.99
C ALA A 155 7.38 -31.04 -6.07
N ASN A 156 7.82 -32.24 -5.71
CA ASN A 156 7.90 -33.35 -6.66
C ASN A 156 6.54 -34.06 -6.84
N ASN A 157 6.39 -34.78 -7.96
CA ASN A 157 5.17 -35.52 -8.30
C ASN A 157 4.75 -36.53 -7.22
N LYS A 158 5.70 -37.12 -6.49
CA LYS A 158 5.41 -38.03 -5.38
C LYS A 158 4.67 -37.33 -4.24
N THR A 159 5.06 -36.11 -3.92
CA THR A 159 4.38 -35.26 -2.93
C THR A 159 2.97 -34.92 -3.40
N MET A 160 2.82 -34.54 -4.68
CA MET A 160 1.51 -34.19 -5.26
C MET A 160 0.56 -35.39 -5.23
N ALA A 161 1.01 -36.56 -5.67
CA ALA A 161 0.21 -37.78 -5.69
C ALA A 161 -0.28 -38.20 -4.29
N GLY A 162 0.54 -37.97 -3.27
CA GLY A 162 0.17 -38.21 -1.88
C GLY A 162 -0.88 -37.23 -1.36
N LEU A 163 -0.81 -35.95 -1.77
CA LEU A 163 -1.74 -34.90 -1.34
C LEU A 163 -3.13 -35.01 -1.97
N LEU A 164 -3.25 -35.59 -3.17
CA LEU A 164 -4.55 -35.76 -3.85
C LEU A 164 -5.62 -36.39 -2.95
N ARG A 165 -5.21 -37.34 -2.10
CA ARG A 165 -6.12 -38.07 -1.20
C ARG A 165 -6.63 -37.23 -0.04
N HIS A 166 -6.05 -36.06 0.21
CA HIS A 166 -6.39 -35.18 1.33
C HIS A 166 -7.03 -33.86 0.88
N MET A 167 -7.16 -33.62 -0.42
CA MET A 167 -7.72 -32.38 -0.96
C MET A 167 -9.15 -32.08 -0.47
N TYR A 168 -9.95 -33.11 -0.18
CA TYR A 168 -11.32 -32.93 0.31
C TYR A 168 -11.43 -32.23 1.67
N THR A 169 -10.36 -32.22 2.48
CA THR A 169 -10.33 -31.49 3.77
C THR A 169 -9.77 -30.09 3.65
N VAL A 170 -9.15 -29.75 2.51
CA VAL A 170 -8.42 -28.49 2.33
C VAL A 170 -9.40 -27.32 2.26
N GLU A 171 -9.22 -26.38 3.19
CA GLU A 171 -9.99 -25.13 3.25
C GLU A 171 -9.22 -23.99 2.57
N ARG A 172 -7.90 -23.95 2.74
CA ARG A 172 -7.01 -22.92 2.20
C ARG A 172 -5.92 -23.54 1.36
N LEU A 173 -5.89 -23.22 0.08
CA LEU A 173 -4.90 -23.72 -0.87
C LEU A 173 -4.05 -22.56 -1.39
N SER A 174 -2.74 -22.69 -1.29
CA SER A 174 -1.79 -21.76 -1.88
C SER A 174 -0.83 -22.54 -2.76
N ILE A 175 -0.66 -22.12 -4.00
CA ILE A 175 0.23 -22.74 -4.97
C ILE A 175 1.15 -21.66 -5.51
N GLU A 176 2.45 -21.88 -5.33
CA GLU A 176 3.49 -21.13 -5.99
C GLU A 176 4.05 -21.98 -7.13
N SER A 177 3.91 -21.49 -8.37
CA SER A 177 4.48 -22.13 -9.56
C SER A 177 5.80 -21.48 -9.91
N GLY A 178 6.87 -22.28 -9.91
CA GLY A 178 8.15 -21.89 -10.50
C GLY A 178 8.10 -22.00 -12.02
N GLY A 179 9.07 -21.40 -12.70
CA GLY A 179 9.25 -21.59 -14.15
C GLY A 179 9.53 -23.04 -14.58
N GLY A 180 9.81 -23.95 -13.62
CA GLY A 180 10.03 -25.38 -13.87
C GLY A 180 8.95 -26.30 -13.30
N THR A 181 7.92 -25.78 -12.62
CA THR A 181 6.83 -26.62 -12.13
C THR A 181 5.89 -26.90 -13.30
N ASP A 182 5.74 -28.16 -13.67
CA ASP A 182 4.78 -28.54 -14.69
C ASP A 182 3.37 -28.37 -14.13
N TRP A 183 2.61 -27.40 -14.62
CA TRP A 183 1.19 -27.24 -14.27
C TRP A 183 0.39 -28.52 -14.55
N ASP A 184 0.87 -29.43 -15.42
CA ASP A 184 0.28 -30.76 -15.60
C ASP A 184 0.29 -31.59 -14.32
N ALA A 185 1.29 -31.41 -13.45
CA ALA A 185 1.35 -32.09 -12.15
C ALA A 185 0.37 -31.49 -11.13
N LEU A 186 0.01 -30.21 -11.28
CA LEU A 186 -0.92 -29.49 -10.40
C LEU A 186 -2.38 -29.61 -10.85
N THR A 187 -2.61 -29.86 -12.14
CA THR A 187 -3.94 -29.95 -12.73
C THR A 187 -4.82 -30.99 -12.02
N PRO A 188 -4.33 -32.21 -11.68
CA PRO A 188 -5.12 -33.18 -10.92
C PRO A 188 -5.48 -32.71 -9.51
N LEU A 189 -4.62 -31.93 -8.85
CA LEU A 189 -4.87 -31.41 -7.50
C LEU A 189 -5.97 -30.38 -7.51
N LEU A 190 -5.90 -29.44 -8.45
CA LEU A 190 -6.93 -28.42 -8.62
C LEU A 190 -8.26 -29.09 -9.04
N ALA A 191 -8.24 -30.05 -9.96
CA ALA A 191 -9.44 -30.78 -10.37
C ALA A 191 -10.08 -31.67 -9.28
N CYS A 192 -9.45 -31.86 -8.12
CA CYS A 192 -10.05 -32.60 -7.02
C CYS A 192 -11.24 -31.87 -6.41
N SER A 193 -12.29 -32.63 -6.09
CA SER A 193 -13.41 -32.11 -5.30
C SER A 193 -12.91 -31.65 -3.93
N SER A 194 -13.06 -30.35 -3.68
CA SER A 194 -12.61 -29.70 -2.45
C SER A 194 -13.79 -28.92 -1.86
N PRO A 195 -14.79 -29.61 -1.28
CA PRO A 195 -16.06 -29.01 -0.89
C PRO A 195 -15.91 -27.94 0.20
N ASN A 196 -14.85 -28.03 1.01
CA ASN A 196 -14.57 -27.11 2.12
C ASN A 196 -13.65 -25.94 1.73
N MET A 197 -13.21 -25.87 0.48
CA MET A 197 -12.25 -24.88 0.02
C MET A 197 -12.87 -23.48 0.06
N SER A 198 -12.33 -22.62 0.91
CA SER A 198 -12.75 -21.23 1.11
C SER A 198 -11.74 -20.21 0.58
N GLU A 199 -10.46 -20.57 0.48
CA GLU A 199 -9.40 -19.67 0.02
C GLU A 199 -8.48 -20.37 -0.98
N VAL A 200 -8.22 -19.72 -2.12
CA VAL A 200 -7.29 -20.20 -3.15
C VAL A 200 -6.36 -19.07 -3.56
N ILE A 201 -5.05 -19.34 -3.53
CA ILE A 201 -4.01 -18.40 -3.90
C ILE A 201 -3.06 -19.05 -4.90
N LEU A 202 -3.04 -18.53 -6.12
CA LEU A 202 -2.19 -19.00 -7.20
C LEU A 202 -1.16 -17.93 -7.54
N LEU A 203 0.11 -18.21 -7.27
CA LEU A 203 1.24 -17.31 -7.50
C LEU A 203 2.16 -17.89 -8.58
N GLY A 204 2.43 -17.13 -9.65
CA GLY A 204 3.45 -17.49 -10.63
C GLY A 204 4.77 -16.76 -10.40
N VAL A 205 5.88 -17.48 -10.55
CA VAL A 205 7.23 -16.93 -10.34
C VAL A 205 7.90 -16.55 -11.66
N SER A 206 7.47 -17.10 -12.80
CA SER A 206 8.14 -16.87 -14.10
C SER A 206 7.17 -16.48 -15.22
N PRO A 207 7.52 -15.45 -16.02
CA PRO A 207 6.73 -15.03 -17.18
C PRO A 207 7.01 -15.88 -18.44
N SER A 208 7.51 -17.11 -18.29
CA SER A 208 8.00 -17.94 -19.39
C SER A 208 6.89 -18.87 -19.93
N ILE A 209 6.42 -18.56 -21.14
CA ILE A 209 5.61 -19.36 -22.08
C ILE A 209 4.07 -19.31 -21.89
N PRO A 210 3.32 -18.92 -22.96
CA PRO A 210 1.86 -18.86 -22.98
C PRO A 210 1.28 -20.20 -23.46
N HIS A 211 1.11 -21.15 -22.55
CA HIS A 211 0.15 -22.22 -22.78
C HIS A 211 -1.04 -21.96 -21.86
N LEU A 212 -2.03 -21.26 -22.43
CA LEU A 212 -3.38 -21.10 -21.85
C LEU A 212 -3.96 -22.51 -21.68
N ARG A 213 -3.94 -23.04 -20.46
CA ARG A 213 -4.57 -24.32 -20.13
C ARG A 213 -5.88 -24.01 -19.39
N SER A 214 -7.00 -24.57 -19.87
CA SER A 214 -8.31 -24.40 -19.24
C SER A 214 -8.32 -25.09 -17.89
N ALA A 215 -8.37 -24.31 -16.81
CA ALA A 215 -8.62 -24.87 -15.51
C ALA A 215 -10.12 -24.88 -15.25
N ASN A 216 -10.77 -26.00 -15.54
CA ASN A 216 -12.03 -26.39 -14.86
C ASN A 216 -11.76 -26.78 -13.40
N ALA A 217 -10.65 -26.29 -12.85
CA ALA A 217 -9.93 -26.91 -11.74
C ALA A 217 -10.20 -26.16 -10.42
N ILE A 218 -11.11 -25.19 -10.42
CA ILE A 218 -11.62 -24.57 -9.18
C ILE A 218 -13.16 -24.68 -9.14
N ASP A 219 -13.75 -25.38 -10.12
CA ASP A 219 -15.20 -25.49 -10.28
C ASP A 219 -15.86 -26.31 -9.16
N SER A 220 -15.06 -27.09 -8.41
CA SER A 220 -15.53 -27.95 -7.32
C SER A 220 -15.37 -27.35 -5.92
N ALA A 221 -15.30 -26.01 -5.81
CA ALA A 221 -15.17 -25.27 -4.55
C ALA A 221 -16.39 -24.35 -4.30
N PRO A 222 -17.55 -24.89 -3.89
CA PRO A 222 -18.78 -24.11 -3.71
C PRO A 222 -18.72 -23.12 -2.53
N LEU A 223 -17.80 -23.34 -1.58
CA LEU A 223 -17.60 -22.49 -0.41
C LEU A 223 -16.48 -21.46 -0.61
N LEU A 224 -15.96 -21.31 -1.83
CA LEU A 224 -14.87 -20.38 -2.13
C LEU A 224 -15.30 -18.94 -1.81
N ARG A 225 -14.53 -18.28 -0.95
CA ARG A 225 -14.70 -16.90 -0.52
C ARG A 225 -13.59 -16.00 -1.05
N ASP A 226 -12.37 -16.50 -1.09
CA ASP A 226 -11.20 -15.71 -1.43
C ASP A 226 -10.44 -16.38 -2.58
N LEU A 227 -10.35 -15.71 -3.72
CA LEU A 227 -9.56 -16.15 -4.87
C LEU A 227 -8.53 -15.09 -5.23
N THR A 228 -7.25 -15.44 -5.14
CA THR A 228 -6.13 -14.59 -5.54
C THR A 228 -5.28 -15.28 -6.59
N MET A 229 -5.08 -14.62 -7.73
CA MET A 229 -4.33 -15.12 -8.87
C MET A 229 -3.35 -14.06 -9.32
N ILE A 230 -2.08 -14.21 -8.94
CA ILE A 230 -1.02 -13.23 -9.21
C ILE A 230 0.06 -13.90 -10.05
N LYS A 231 0.36 -13.30 -11.20
CA LYS A 231 1.31 -13.81 -12.20
C LYS A 231 0.99 -15.23 -12.67
N SER A 232 -0.26 -15.65 -12.57
CA SER A 232 -0.75 -16.98 -12.97
C SER A 232 -1.32 -16.95 -14.40
N ASN A 233 -1.04 -17.99 -15.18
CA ASN A 233 -1.55 -18.16 -16.56
C ASN A 233 -2.73 -19.14 -16.64
N VAL A 234 -3.35 -19.43 -15.49
CA VAL A 234 -4.46 -20.37 -15.41
C VAL A 234 -5.69 -19.72 -16.03
N VAL A 235 -6.20 -20.25 -17.14
CA VAL A 235 -7.42 -19.72 -17.77
C VAL A 235 -8.57 -19.96 -16.82
N TRP A 236 -9.20 -18.87 -16.45
CA TRP A 236 -10.38 -18.87 -15.62
C TRP A 236 -11.61 -19.00 -16.51
N LYS A 237 -12.38 -20.06 -16.29
CA LYS A 237 -13.78 -20.11 -16.71
C LYS A 237 -14.63 -19.69 -15.52
N PRO A 238 -15.58 -18.76 -15.69
CA PRO A 238 -16.49 -18.35 -14.63
C PRO A 238 -17.26 -19.56 -14.11
N SER A 239 -16.78 -20.13 -13.03
CA SER A 239 -17.63 -20.91 -12.16
C SER A 239 -18.47 -19.94 -11.36
N LEU A 240 -19.76 -20.26 -11.20
CA LEU A 240 -20.66 -19.52 -10.32
C LEU A 240 -20.17 -19.78 -8.90
N TRP A 241 -19.35 -18.90 -8.33
CA TRP A 241 -18.92 -18.94 -6.93
C TRP A 241 -19.82 -18.02 -6.10
N PRO A 242 -21.00 -18.50 -5.66
CA PRO A 242 -22.01 -17.64 -5.04
C PRO A 242 -21.56 -16.97 -3.76
N ASN A 243 -20.54 -17.54 -3.10
CA ASN A 243 -20.04 -17.10 -1.80
C ASN A 243 -18.73 -16.28 -1.91
N LEU A 244 -18.32 -15.87 -3.11
CA LEU A 244 -17.06 -15.17 -3.30
C LEU A 244 -17.12 -13.76 -2.68
N CYS A 245 -16.22 -13.50 -1.74
CA CYS A 245 -16.07 -12.25 -1.00
C CYS A 245 -14.87 -11.43 -1.47
N SER A 246 -13.79 -12.06 -1.93
CA SER A 246 -12.60 -11.38 -2.45
C SER A 246 -12.11 -12.04 -3.74
N LEU A 247 -11.98 -11.25 -4.80
CA LEU A 247 -11.42 -11.66 -6.08
C LEU A 247 -10.24 -10.76 -6.44
N LYS A 248 -9.05 -11.34 -6.61
CA LYS A 248 -7.84 -10.61 -7.04
C LYS A 248 -7.19 -11.32 -8.20
N ILE A 249 -7.09 -10.65 -9.35
CA ILE A 249 -6.51 -11.19 -10.58
C ILE A 249 -5.48 -10.19 -11.10
N ASN A 250 -4.25 -10.64 -11.26
CA ASN A 250 -3.12 -9.87 -11.79
C ASN A 250 -2.20 -10.81 -12.57
N PRO A 251 -2.51 -11.16 -13.84
CA PRO A 251 -1.62 -11.90 -14.68
C PRO A 251 -0.46 -10.97 -15.05
N SER A 252 0.78 -11.45 -14.94
CA SER A 252 2.01 -10.65 -15.13
C SER A 252 2.14 -9.96 -16.50
N ARG A 253 1.22 -10.22 -17.43
CA ARG A 253 1.23 -9.77 -18.82
C ARG A 253 -0.21 -9.57 -19.30
N HIS A 254 -0.40 -8.70 -20.29
CA HIS A 254 -1.65 -8.48 -21.04
C HIS A 254 -2.09 -9.69 -21.88
N VAL A 255 -2.05 -10.89 -21.31
CA VAL A 255 -2.68 -12.07 -21.90
C VAL A 255 -4.09 -12.08 -21.36
N PRO A 256 -5.12 -12.08 -22.24
CA PRO A 256 -6.50 -12.15 -21.78
C PRO A 256 -6.66 -13.40 -20.92
N PHE A 257 -7.05 -13.16 -19.67
CA PHE A 257 -7.16 -14.18 -18.64
C PHE A 257 -8.48 -14.97 -18.72
N VAL A 258 -9.48 -14.34 -19.31
CA VAL A 258 -10.81 -14.88 -19.63
C VAL A 258 -11.03 -14.90 -21.14
N GLU A 259 -11.96 -15.75 -21.58
CA GLU A 259 -12.33 -15.86 -23.00
C GLU A 259 -13.12 -14.63 -23.48
N SER A 260 -13.99 -14.07 -22.64
CA SER A 260 -14.81 -12.90 -22.99
C SER A 260 -15.05 -11.94 -21.83
N PHE A 261 -15.42 -10.69 -22.13
CA PHE A 261 -15.78 -9.71 -21.10
C PHE A 261 -17.06 -10.12 -20.36
N THR A 262 -18.00 -10.74 -21.08
CA THR A 262 -19.26 -11.25 -20.55
C THR A 262 -19.03 -12.24 -19.41
N ASP A 263 -18.01 -13.08 -19.53
CA ASP A 263 -17.64 -14.08 -18.53
C ASP A 263 -17.31 -13.45 -17.17
N ILE A 264 -16.58 -12.34 -17.17
CA ILE A 264 -16.28 -11.59 -15.94
C ILE A 264 -17.57 -11.06 -15.33
N ILE A 265 -18.42 -10.44 -16.15
CA ILE A 265 -19.69 -9.84 -15.69
C ILE A 265 -20.64 -10.90 -15.13
N GLU A 266 -20.74 -12.08 -15.74
CA GLU A 266 -21.52 -13.20 -15.19
C GLU A 266 -20.96 -13.71 -13.87
N CYS A 267 -19.63 -13.78 -13.70
CA CYS A 267 -19.05 -14.12 -12.41
C CYS A 267 -19.38 -13.09 -11.33
N LEU A 268 -19.24 -11.79 -11.64
CA LEU A 268 -19.56 -10.73 -10.69
C LEU A 268 -21.04 -10.82 -10.30
N ARG A 269 -21.93 -11.06 -11.27
CA ARG A 269 -23.37 -11.26 -11.00
C ARG A 269 -23.65 -12.48 -10.13
N ALA A 270 -22.87 -13.54 -10.32
CA ALA A 270 -22.98 -14.74 -9.49
C ALA A 270 -22.51 -14.52 -8.05
N SER A 271 -21.76 -13.44 -7.76
CA SER A 271 -21.05 -13.22 -6.49
C SER A 271 -21.56 -11.96 -5.76
N PRO A 272 -22.81 -11.92 -5.28
CA PRO A 272 -23.39 -10.72 -4.67
C PRO A 272 -22.75 -10.33 -3.32
N ASP A 273 -22.07 -11.28 -2.66
CA ASP A 273 -21.36 -11.07 -1.40
C ASP A 273 -19.93 -10.54 -1.58
N LEU A 274 -19.53 -10.15 -2.80
CA LEU A 274 -18.19 -9.65 -3.09
C LEU A 274 -17.91 -8.32 -2.37
N GLU A 275 -16.88 -8.31 -1.53
CA GLU A 275 -16.42 -7.15 -0.75
C GLU A 275 -15.18 -6.50 -1.37
N HIS A 276 -14.32 -7.29 -2.02
CA HIS A 276 -13.06 -6.85 -2.61
C HIS A 276 -12.90 -7.38 -4.04
N LEU A 277 -12.69 -6.48 -5.00
CA LEU A 277 -12.44 -6.79 -6.39
C LEU A 277 -11.16 -6.10 -6.86
N GLU A 278 -10.18 -6.87 -7.32
CA GLU A 278 -8.93 -6.37 -7.91
C GLU A 278 -8.71 -7.05 -9.27
N LEU A 279 -8.77 -6.27 -10.35
CA LEU A 279 -8.56 -6.73 -11.72
C LEU A 279 -7.44 -5.90 -12.34
N ILE A 280 -6.27 -6.50 -12.50
CA ILE A 280 -5.07 -5.84 -13.02
C ILE A 280 -4.62 -6.57 -14.27
N ASP A 281 -4.48 -5.87 -15.40
CA ASP A 281 -3.95 -6.33 -16.68
C ASP A 281 -4.59 -7.63 -17.20
N CYS A 282 -5.87 -7.85 -16.90
CA CYS A 282 -6.55 -9.15 -17.08
C CYS A 282 -7.84 -9.09 -17.89
N LEU A 283 -8.32 -7.89 -18.22
CA LEU A 283 -9.62 -7.71 -18.84
C LEU A 283 -9.52 -7.90 -20.37
N PRO A 284 -10.47 -8.61 -20.99
CA PRO A 284 -10.53 -8.77 -22.44
C PRO A 284 -11.16 -7.54 -23.10
N SER A 285 -11.07 -7.47 -24.44
CA SER A 285 -11.70 -6.40 -25.22
C SER A 285 -13.21 -6.33 -24.98
N VAL A 286 -13.73 -5.11 -24.86
CA VAL A 286 -15.15 -4.85 -24.63
C VAL A 286 -15.99 -5.22 -25.87
N PRO A 287 -17.09 -5.97 -25.73
CA PRO A 287 -18.00 -6.23 -26.84
C PRO A 287 -18.73 -4.94 -27.26
N ALA A 288 -19.22 -4.90 -28.50
CA ALA A 288 -19.94 -3.73 -29.03
C ALA A 288 -21.25 -3.40 -28.28
N HIS A 289 -21.79 -4.36 -27.53
CA HIS A 289 -23.01 -4.19 -26.74
C HIS A 289 -22.64 -3.93 -25.28
N SER A 290 -23.24 -2.90 -24.69
CA SER A 290 -23.04 -2.60 -23.27
C SER A 290 -23.50 -3.80 -22.43
N PRO A 291 -22.65 -4.33 -21.53
CA PRO A 291 -23.04 -5.40 -20.62
C PRO A 291 -24.20 -4.94 -19.73
N ARG A 292 -25.04 -5.89 -19.31
CA ARG A 292 -26.07 -5.62 -18.30
C ARG A 292 -25.40 -5.25 -16.98
N GLU A 293 -25.96 -4.25 -16.30
CA GLU A 293 -25.55 -3.82 -14.97
C GLU A 293 -25.56 -4.99 -13.96
N VAL A 294 -24.62 -4.94 -13.03
CA VAL A 294 -24.39 -5.91 -11.97
C VAL A 294 -24.38 -5.14 -10.65
N LEU A 295 -25.34 -5.47 -9.80
CA LEU A 295 -25.42 -4.92 -8.45
C LEU A 295 -24.51 -5.72 -7.51
N LEU A 296 -23.50 -5.06 -6.93
CA LEU A 296 -22.60 -5.62 -5.93
C LEU A 296 -22.79 -4.87 -4.60
N PRO A 297 -23.81 -5.25 -3.79
CA PRO A 297 -24.22 -4.49 -2.62
C PRO A 297 -23.18 -4.50 -1.49
N ARG A 298 -22.24 -5.45 -1.47
CA ARG A 298 -21.21 -5.51 -0.43
C ARG A 298 -19.84 -4.99 -0.88
N LEU A 299 -19.71 -4.57 -2.14
CA LEU A 299 -18.41 -4.19 -2.68
C LEU A 299 -17.93 -2.92 -1.99
N SER A 300 -16.86 -3.08 -1.21
CA SER A 300 -16.25 -2.02 -0.40
C SER A 300 -14.92 -1.56 -0.98
N SER A 301 -14.24 -2.39 -1.76
CA SER A 301 -12.97 -2.06 -2.42
C SER A 301 -12.95 -2.55 -3.87
N LEU A 302 -12.68 -1.62 -4.79
CA LEU A 302 -12.51 -1.88 -6.21
C LEU A 302 -11.14 -1.36 -6.67
N THR A 303 -10.32 -2.25 -7.19
CA THR A 303 -9.04 -1.94 -7.83
C THR A 303 -9.10 -2.39 -9.29
N LEU A 304 -8.88 -1.47 -10.22
CA LEU A 304 -8.83 -1.76 -11.66
C LEU A 304 -7.53 -1.22 -12.23
N ARG A 305 -6.86 -2.01 -13.05
CA ARG A 305 -5.73 -1.54 -13.86
C ARG A 305 -5.79 -2.21 -15.20
N ASP A 306 -6.10 -1.49 -16.25
CA ASP A 306 -6.16 -2.03 -17.61
C ASP A 306 -6.28 -0.86 -18.60
N LEU A 307 -6.53 -1.18 -19.87
CA LEU A 307 -6.87 -0.21 -20.89
C LEU A 307 -8.11 0.60 -20.51
N THR A 308 -8.10 1.89 -20.86
CA THR A 308 -9.14 2.84 -20.44
C THR A 308 -10.56 2.42 -20.79
N ASP A 309 -10.80 2.02 -22.03
CA ASP A 309 -12.10 1.57 -22.52
C ASP A 309 -12.62 0.36 -21.72
N VAL A 310 -11.73 -0.55 -21.37
CA VAL A 310 -12.07 -1.77 -20.63
C VAL A 310 -12.37 -1.48 -19.16
N CYS A 311 -11.56 -0.66 -18.50
CA CYS A 311 -11.82 -0.18 -17.14
C CYS A 311 -13.16 0.56 -17.06
N LEU A 312 -13.46 1.46 -18.01
CA LEU A 312 -14.72 2.18 -18.07
C LEU A 312 -15.91 1.24 -18.25
N ALA A 313 -15.78 0.22 -19.10
CA ALA A 313 -16.83 -0.78 -19.28
C ALA A 313 -17.14 -1.55 -17.98
N VAL A 314 -16.12 -1.91 -17.20
CA VAL A 314 -16.32 -2.55 -15.88
C VAL A 314 -16.99 -1.58 -14.91
N LEU A 315 -16.49 -0.35 -14.82
CA LEU A 315 -17.05 0.65 -13.90
C LEU A 315 -18.52 1.00 -14.21
N LYS A 316 -18.91 0.97 -15.49
CA LYS A 316 -20.32 1.13 -15.90
C LYS A 316 -21.17 -0.08 -15.58
N ALA A 317 -20.60 -1.27 -15.73
CA ALA A 317 -21.33 -2.50 -15.51
C ALA A 317 -21.51 -2.81 -14.01
N VAL A 318 -20.73 -2.19 -13.11
CA VAL A 318 -20.77 -2.47 -11.67
C VAL A 318 -21.44 -1.33 -10.91
N GLU A 319 -22.58 -1.63 -10.27
CA GLU A 319 -23.20 -0.76 -9.29
C GLU A 319 -22.79 -1.18 -7.86
N ALA A 320 -22.07 -0.32 -7.17
CA ALA A 320 -21.51 -0.60 -5.84
C ALA A 320 -21.87 0.53 -4.84
N PRO A 321 -23.08 0.49 -4.22
CA PRO A 321 -23.57 1.58 -3.38
C PRO A 321 -22.76 1.79 -2.09
N HIS A 322 -21.98 0.79 -1.67
CA HIS A 322 -21.18 0.80 -0.45
C HIS A 322 -19.67 0.88 -0.74
N LEU A 323 -19.26 1.33 -1.92
CA LEU A 323 -17.86 1.41 -2.30
C LEU A 323 -17.10 2.41 -1.41
N VAL A 324 -16.14 1.90 -0.62
CA VAL A 324 -15.30 2.68 0.30
C VAL A 324 -13.90 2.97 -0.27
N LYS A 325 -13.46 2.15 -1.22
CA LYS A 325 -12.16 2.29 -1.87
C LYS A 325 -12.29 2.07 -3.37
N LEU A 326 -11.78 3.03 -4.14
CA LEU A 326 -11.67 2.97 -5.59
C LEU A 326 -10.23 3.28 -5.99
N ASP A 327 -9.54 2.33 -6.62
CA ASP A 327 -8.19 2.48 -7.15
C ASP A 327 -8.20 2.11 -8.64
N VAL A 328 -8.05 3.08 -9.54
CA VAL A 328 -8.12 2.85 -10.98
C VAL A 328 -6.85 3.35 -11.65
N ASP A 329 -6.21 2.50 -12.42
CA ASP A 329 -5.01 2.80 -13.21
C ASP A 329 -5.33 2.57 -14.70
N PHE A 330 -5.51 3.68 -15.42
CA PHE A 330 -5.85 3.70 -16.83
C PHE A 330 -4.59 3.67 -17.69
N LEU A 331 -4.41 2.54 -18.39
CA LEU A 331 -3.30 2.33 -19.30
C LEU A 331 -3.64 2.80 -20.71
N TYR A 332 -2.70 3.50 -21.34
CA TYR A 332 -2.85 4.00 -22.70
C TYR A 332 -2.14 3.13 -23.73
N ARG A 333 -2.85 2.78 -24.82
CA ARG A 333 -2.21 2.15 -25.99
C ARG A 333 -1.44 3.20 -26.78
N ARG A 334 -0.11 3.12 -26.74
CA ARG A 334 0.80 4.01 -27.49
C ARG A 334 0.49 4.17 -28.99
N ASN A 335 -0.28 3.25 -29.59
CA ASN A 335 -0.57 3.20 -31.03
C ASN A 335 -2.02 3.51 -31.42
N ILE A 336 -2.93 3.78 -30.48
CA ILE A 336 -4.36 4.03 -30.81
C ILE A 336 -4.78 5.37 -30.21
N THR A 337 -5.09 6.34 -31.06
CA THR A 337 -5.54 7.70 -30.70
C THR A 337 -7.06 7.74 -30.49
N VAL A 338 -7.62 6.84 -29.69
CA VAL A 338 -9.01 7.01 -29.25
C VAL A 338 -8.97 7.91 -28.02
N PRO A 339 -9.45 9.16 -28.10
CA PRO A 339 -9.44 10.05 -26.96
C PRO A 339 -10.32 9.47 -25.85
N ILE A 340 -9.86 9.61 -24.60
CA ILE A 340 -10.63 9.17 -23.43
C ILE A 340 -11.89 10.04 -23.35
N ASN A 341 -13.05 9.39 -23.24
CA ASN A 341 -14.29 10.09 -22.97
C ASN A 341 -14.36 10.47 -21.47
N PHE A 342 -13.78 11.61 -21.11
CA PHE A 342 -13.74 12.05 -19.71
C PHE A 342 -15.12 12.35 -19.12
N ASP A 343 -16.11 12.70 -19.95
CA ASP A 343 -17.48 12.92 -19.49
C ASP A 343 -18.15 11.62 -19.03
N GLU A 344 -17.78 10.51 -19.66
CA GLU A 344 -18.23 9.18 -19.30
C GLU A 344 -17.62 8.73 -17.98
N LEU A 345 -16.31 8.91 -17.82
CA LEU A 345 -15.62 8.67 -16.54
C LEU A 345 -16.20 9.54 -15.42
N ALA A 346 -16.45 10.82 -15.73
CA ALA A 346 -17.09 11.76 -14.81
C ALA A 346 -18.49 11.28 -14.41
N HIS A 347 -19.28 10.76 -15.35
CA HIS A 347 -20.61 10.23 -15.03
C HIS A 347 -20.54 9.04 -14.06
N VAL A 348 -19.61 8.12 -14.30
CA VAL A 348 -19.37 6.98 -13.41
C VAL A 348 -18.94 7.45 -12.02
N LEU A 349 -17.98 8.38 -11.93
CA LEU A 349 -17.45 8.85 -10.65
C LEU A 349 -18.47 9.65 -9.83
N LYS A 350 -19.49 10.25 -10.45
CA LYS A 350 -20.61 10.87 -9.72
C LYS A 350 -21.41 9.87 -8.90
N THR A 351 -21.35 8.57 -9.23
CA THR A 351 -21.99 7.52 -8.42
C THR A 351 -21.20 7.23 -7.14
N TYR A 352 -19.93 7.66 -7.08
CA TYR A 352 -19.07 7.50 -5.92
C TYR A 352 -19.42 8.53 -4.83
N ARG A 353 -20.06 8.08 -3.75
CA ARG A 353 -20.64 8.95 -2.71
C ARG A 353 -19.74 9.22 -1.51
N LEU A 354 -18.50 8.74 -1.50
CA LEU A 354 -17.66 8.94 -0.34
C LEU A 354 -17.23 10.41 -0.23
N PRO A 355 -17.43 11.05 0.94
CA PRO A 355 -16.93 12.39 1.16
C PRO A 355 -15.40 12.37 1.16
N LEU A 356 -14.80 13.14 0.25
CA LEU A 356 -13.36 13.35 0.20
C LEU A 356 -13.03 14.63 0.96
N HIS A 357 -12.32 14.50 2.07
CA HIS A 357 -11.85 15.65 2.85
C HIS A 357 -10.51 16.18 2.36
N SER A 358 -9.73 15.35 1.67
CA SER A 358 -8.47 15.76 1.07
C SER A 358 -8.26 15.14 -0.28
N VAL A 359 -7.74 15.93 -1.21
CA VAL A 359 -7.38 15.49 -2.56
C VAL A 359 -5.98 15.97 -2.89
N MET A 360 -5.19 15.08 -3.47
CA MET A 360 -3.85 15.36 -3.96
C MET A 360 -3.77 14.97 -5.43
N MET A 361 -3.40 15.92 -6.28
CA MET A 361 -3.18 15.73 -7.70
C MET A 361 -1.69 15.84 -7.96
N THR A 362 -1.09 14.77 -8.48
CA THR A 362 0.35 14.69 -8.67
C THR A 362 0.64 14.09 -10.02
N LYS A 363 1.65 14.59 -10.73
CA LYS A 363 2.19 13.84 -11.85
C LYS A 363 3.08 12.71 -11.34
N THR A 364 3.10 11.59 -12.05
CA THR A 364 4.07 10.53 -11.76
C THR A 364 5.51 11.02 -11.97
N PRO A 365 6.51 10.42 -11.31
CA PRO A 365 7.92 10.82 -11.45
C PRO A 365 8.44 10.80 -12.90
N TYR A 366 7.84 9.97 -13.74
CA TYR A 366 8.18 9.87 -15.17
C TYR A 366 7.46 10.91 -16.03
N GLY A 367 6.61 11.76 -15.45
CA GLY A 367 6.04 12.90 -16.14
C GLY A 367 5.05 12.55 -17.25
N HIS A 368 4.47 11.35 -17.25
CA HIS A 368 3.51 10.92 -18.28
C HIS A 368 2.08 10.78 -17.77
N ALA A 369 1.89 10.52 -16.48
CA ALA A 369 0.57 10.24 -15.93
C ALA A 369 0.16 11.20 -14.82
N LEU A 370 -1.13 11.58 -14.78
CA LEU A 370 -1.76 12.29 -13.66
C LEU A 370 -2.30 11.28 -12.66
N CYS A 371 -1.88 11.40 -11.41
CA CYS A 371 -2.40 10.64 -10.28
C CYS A 371 -3.27 11.57 -9.41
N ILE A 372 -4.55 11.26 -9.27
CA ILE A 372 -5.47 11.91 -8.33
C ILE A 372 -5.67 10.94 -7.17
N GLN A 373 -5.37 11.38 -5.96
CA GLN A 373 -5.55 10.63 -4.74
C GLN A 373 -6.51 11.37 -3.82
N GLY A 374 -7.43 10.66 -3.16
CA GLY A 374 -8.42 11.21 -2.27
C GLY A 374 -8.52 10.44 -0.96
N TRP A 375 -8.71 11.16 0.14
CA TRP A 375 -8.81 10.60 1.50
C TRP A 375 -10.11 11.04 2.18
N SER A 376 -10.67 10.12 2.97
CA SER A 376 -11.83 10.36 3.82
C SER A 376 -11.48 11.05 5.14
N SER A 377 -10.20 11.19 5.47
CA SER A 377 -9.74 12.05 6.55
C SER A 377 -9.12 13.30 5.96
N PRO A 378 -9.18 14.46 6.64
CA PRO A 378 -8.27 15.54 6.31
C PRO A 378 -6.85 14.96 6.40
N LEU A 379 -6.04 15.14 5.36
CA LEU A 379 -4.61 14.99 5.47
C LEU A 379 -4.22 15.96 6.58
N GLY A 380 -3.97 15.42 7.79
CA GLY A 380 -3.48 16.21 8.89
C GLY A 380 -2.30 17.01 8.39
N HIS A 381 -2.08 18.19 8.97
CA HIS A 381 -0.83 18.91 8.77
C HIS A 381 0.30 17.87 8.82
N LEU A 382 0.92 17.58 7.68
CA LEU A 382 2.06 16.66 7.53
C LEU A 382 3.31 17.24 8.20
N GLU A 383 3.11 17.98 9.30
CA GLU A 383 4.07 18.49 10.26
C GLU A 383 4.63 17.31 11.08
N GLU A 384 5.10 16.26 10.42
CA GLU A 384 6.03 15.33 11.06
C GLU A 384 7.43 15.92 11.00
N LYS A 385 7.69 16.78 11.99
CA LYS A 385 8.97 17.02 12.66
C LYS A 385 10.23 16.65 11.85
N GLY A 386 10.74 17.62 11.10
CA GLY A 386 12.18 17.79 10.87
C GLY A 386 12.86 16.85 9.88
N ALA A 387 12.12 16.02 9.13
CA ALA A 387 12.69 15.37 7.96
C ALA A 387 12.34 16.21 6.73
N HIS A 388 13.35 16.62 5.95
CA HIS A 388 13.18 17.16 4.60
C HIS A 388 12.52 16.11 3.72
N LEU A 389 11.20 15.98 3.85
CA LEU A 389 10.38 15.17 2.97
C LEU A 389 10.33 15.92 1.66
N SER A 390 10.98 15.33 0.65
CA SER A 390 10.85 15.76 -0.74
C SER A 390 9.36 16.00 -1.06
N PRO A 391 8.99 17.05 -1.81
CA PRO A 391 7.61 17.27 -2.26
C PRO A 391 7.00 16.02 -2.95
N TRP A 392 7.88 15.19 -3.50
CA TRP A 392 7.57 13.92 -4.17
C TRP A 392 7.41 12.73 -3.24
N SER A 393 7.75 12.87 -1.96
CA SER A 393 7.55 11.80 -0.99
C SER A 393 6.07 11.73 -0.65
N HIS A 394 5.45 10.61 -1.02
CA HIS A 394 4.05 10.35 -0.68
C HIS A 394 3.86 10.61 0.82
N PRO A 395 2.76 11.28 1.20
CA PRO A 395 2.47 11.49 2.60
C PRO A 395 2.54 10.14 3.30
N LYS A 396 3.39 10.03 4.34
CA LYS A 396 3.50 8.83 5.18
C LYS A 396 2.26 8.72 6.07
N THR A 397 1.08 8.93 5.52
CA THR A 397 -0.16 8.72 6.23
C THR A 397 -0.32 7.23 6.44
N PHE A 398 -0.60 6.84 7.68
CA PHE A 398 -1.04 5.49 7.99
C PHE A 398 -2.35 5.13 7.25
N ASP A 399 -3.10 6.12 6.76
CA ASP A 399 -4.32 5.89 5.98
C ASP A 399 -4.00 5.80 4.48
N THR A 400 -4.48 4.71 3.88
CA THR A 400 -4.41 4.48 2.43
C THR A 400 -5.44 5.36 1.73
N PRO A 401 -5.13 5.95 0.56
CA PRO A 401 -6.10 6.71 -0.20
C PRO A 401 -7.35 5.86 -0.48
N LYS A 402 -8.53 6.46 -0.25
CA LYS A 402 -9.83 5.87 -0.57
C LYS A 402 -10.15 6.01 -2.04
N LEU A 403 -9.66 7.06 -2.67
CA LEU A 403 -9.72 7.23 -4.12
C LEU A 403 -8.30 7.30 -4.67
N ARG A 404 -8.00 6.55 -5.70
CA ARG A 404 -6.80 6.70 -6.52
C ARG A 404 -7.20 6.55 -7.98
N ILE A 405 -6.84 7.53 -8.80
CA ILE A 405 -7.06 7.52 -10.25
C ILE A 405 -5.72 7.86 -10.89
N LEU A 406 -5.17 6.95 -11.70
CA LEU A 406 -3.98 7.18 -12.50
C LEU A 406 -4.37 7.25 -13.98
N LEU A 407 -4.02 8.34 -14.65
CA LEU A 407 -4.34 8.63 -16.05
C LEU A 407 -3.06 8.81 -16.84
N ASP A 408 -2.74 7.88 -17.74
CA ASP A 408 -1.63 8.00 -18.69
C ASP A 408 -2.11 8.65 -20.01
N ASP A 409 -2.47 9.94 -19.99
CA ASP A 409 -2.97 10.65 -21.18
C ASP A 409 -2.13 11.90 -21.49
N LYS A 410 -2.15 12.35 -22.75
CA LYS A 410 -1.68 13.66 -23.18
C LYS A 410 -2.65 14.78 -22.77
N ASP A 411 -3.94 14.50 -22.67
CA ASP A 411 -5.01 15.49 -22.38
C ASP A 411 -5.30 15.64 -20.87
N ILE A 412 -4.24 15.69 -20.06
CA ILE A 412 -4.31 15.70 -18.59
C ILE A 412 -5.20 16.83 -18.04
N ILE A 413 -5.20 18.02 -18.65
CA ILE A 413 -5.96 19.18 -18.15
C ILE A 413 -7.47 18.96 -18.30
N LEU A 414 -7.90 18.51 -19.48
CA LEU A 414 -9.30 18.21 -19.75
C LEU A 414 -9.78 17.11 -18.81
N ALA A 415 -8.96 16.08 -18.63
CA ALA A 415 -9.20 15.02 -17.66
C ALA A 415 -9.39 15.56 -16.24
N ALA A 416 -8.43 16.35 -15.74
CA ALA A 416 -8.48 16.90 -14.40
C ALA A 416 -9.75 17.74 -14.19
N THR A 417 -10.11 18.57 -15.16
CA THR A 417 -11.29 19.43 -15.09
C THR A 417 -12.58 18.62 -14.99
N SER A 418 -12.78 17.65 -15.90
CA SER A 418 -13.98 16.81 -15.90
C SER A 418 -14.07 15.93 -14.65
N LEU A 419 -12.93 15.41 -14.17
CA LEU A 419 -12.85 14.62 -12.95
C LEU A 419 -13.19 15.44 -11.71
N CYS A 420 -12.65 16.65 -11.56
CA CYS A 420 -12.96 17.49 -10.41
C CYS A 420 -14.45 17.86 -10.33
N LYS A 421 -15.11 18.07 -11.47
CA LYS A 421 -16.56 18.31 -11.53
C LYS A 421 -17.39 17.07 -11.17
N ALA A 422 -16.81 15.88 -11.31
CA ALA A 422 -17.47 14.62 -11.03
C ALA A 422 -17.33 14.17 -9.57
N LEU A 423 -16.19 14.47 -8.97
CA LEU A 423 -15.86 14.04 -7.62
C LEU A 423 -16.71 14.79 -6.58
N PRO A 424 -17.07 14.14 -5.46
CA PRO A 424 -17.81 14.76 -4.37
C PRO A 424 -16.92 15.70 -3.54
N LEU A 425 -16.52 16.82 -4.14
CA LEU A 425 -15.60 17.80 -3.55
C LEU A 425 -16.26 18.80 -2.60
N THR A 426 -17.57 18.66 -2.33
CA THR A 426 -18.32 19.60 -1.48
C THR A 426 -17.72 19.69 -0.07
N GLU A 427 -17.31 18.54 0.49
CA GLU A 427 -16.69 18.43 1.81
C GLU A 427 -15.15 18.59 1.79
N LEU A 428 -14.57 18.97 0.64
CA LEU A 428 -13.13 19.05 0.49
C LEU A 428 -12.54 20.13 1.39
N ARG A 429 -11.65 19.75 2.31
CA ARG A 429 -10.97 20.68 3.25
C ARG A 429 -9.54 20.98 2.85
N ALA A 430 -8.86 20.05 2.17
CA ALA A 430 -7.50 20.27 1.68
C ALA A 430 -7.33 19.80 0.23
N LEU A 431 -6.66 20.61 -0.58
CA LEU A 431 -6.35 20.32 -1.97
C LEU A 431 -4.87 20.59 -2.19
N SER A 432 -4.16 19.60 -2.70
CA SER A 432 -2.75 19.71 -3.05
C SER A 432 -2.57 19.40 -4.53
N ILE A 433 -1.97 20.29 -5.29
CA ILE A 433 -1.76 20.14 -6.73
C ILE A 433 -0.26 20.27 -7.00
N MET A 434 0.33 19.25 -7.63
CA MET A 434 1.72 19.27 -8.07
C MET A 434 1.79 19.29 -9.60
N LEU A 435 2.27 20.41 -10.14
CA LEU A 435 2.38 20.68 -11.57
C LEU A 435 3.71 20.11 -12.14
N PRO A 436 3.72 19.69 -13.43
CA PRO A 436 4.82 18.94 -14.07
C PRO A 436 6.18 19.63 -14.17
N VAL A 437 7.26 19.08 -13.61
CA VAL A 437 8.59 19.73 -13.57
C VAL A 437 9.44 19.66 -14.86
N TYR A 438 9.16 18.79 -15.85
CA TYR A 438 10.27 18.32 -16.73
C TYR A 438 10.12 18.16 -18.26
N HIS A 439 9.07 18.64 -18.93
CA HIS A 439 9.07 18.56 -20.41
C HIS A 439 8.63 19.86 -21.09
N ALA A 440 9.50 20.37 -21.98
CA ALA A 440 9.33 21.55 -22.83
C ALA A 440 8.27 21.36 -23.95
N HIS A 441 7.24 20.56 -23.72
CA HIS A 441 6.09 20.46 -24.60
C HIS A 441 4.98 21.34 -24.01
N TYR A 442 4.71 22.44 -24.71
CA TYR A 442 4.25 23.74 -24.19
C TYR A 442 2.77 23.89 -23.79
N ASP A 443 1.96 22.83 -23.69
CA ASP A 443 0.48 23.02 -23.67
C ASP A 443 -0.23 22.57 -22.38
N LEU A 444 0.48 22.35 -21.27
CA LEU A 444 -0.12 21.85 -20.02
C LEU A 444 -0.40 22.93 -18.95
N GLN A 445 -0.75 24.14 -19.36
CA GLN A 445 -1.17 25.21 -18.45
C GLN A 445 -2.63 25.09 -18.01
N TRP A 446 -2.87 25.16 -16.71
CA TRP A 446 -4.19 25.27 -16.13
C TRP A 446 -4.70 26.68 -16.34
N ASN A 447 -5.55 26.85 -17.37
CA ASN A 447 -6.17 28.13 -17.64
C ASN A 447 -7.16 28.54 -16.53
N ARG A 448 -7.63 29.78 -16.59
CA ARG A 448 -8.61 30.34 -15.66
C ARG A 448 -9.85 29.46 -15.50
N ASP A 449 -10.37 28.92 -16.60
CA ASP A 449 -11.60 28.11 -16.61
C ASP A 449 -11.41 26.77 -15.88
N THR A 450 -10.22 26.18 -15.98
CA THR A 450 -9.83 24.96 -15.26
C THR A 450 -9.81 25.22 -13.76
N TRP A 451 -9.09 26.25 -13.31
CA TRP A 451 -9.06 26.63 -11.91
C TRP A 451 -10.44 26.96 -11.37
N GLN A 452 -11.21 27.77 -12.09
CA GLN A 452 -12.57 28.12 -11.70
C GLN A 452 -13.46 26.87 -11.57
N SER A 453 -13.37 25.94 -12.53
CA SER A 453 -14.10 24.67 -12.47
C SER A 453 -13.76 23.84 -11.23
N ILE A 454 -12.50 23.81 -10.83
CA ILE A 454 -12.04 23.03 -9.66
C ILE A 454 -12.47 23.71 -8.36
N LEU A 455 -12.21 25.02 -8.23
CA LEU A 455 -12.44 25.76 -6.99
C LEU A 455 -13.93 26.00 -6.70
N THR A 456 -14.78 26.11 -7.73
CA THR A 456 -16.24 26.22 -7.55
C THR A 456 -16.85 24.96 -6.92
N CYS A 457 -16.21 23.80 -7.07
CA CYS A 457 -16.67 22.55 -6.49
C CYS A 457 -16.27 22.38 -5.01
N ALA A 458 -15.31 23.15 -4.50
CA ALA A 458 -14.65 22.95 -3.21
C ALA A 458 -14.91 24.11 -2.21
N HIS A 459 -16.16 24.50 -2.01
CA HIS A 459 -16.52 25.66 -1.17
C HIS A 459 -16.08 25.58 0.30
N HIS A 460 -15.80 24.36 0.82
CA HIS A 460 -15.29 24.13 2.17
C HIS A 460 -13.75 24.04 2.27
N LEU A 461 -13.03 24.41 1.20
CA LEU A 461 -11.57 24.28 1.15
C LEU A 461 -10.89 25.22 2.15
N GLN A 462 -10.17 24.65 3.12
CA GLN A 462 -9.45 25.36 4.18
C GLN A 462 -7.95 25.45 3.90
N SER A 463 -7.38 24.48 3.19
CA SER A 463 -5.97 24.46 2.82
C SER A 463 -5.81 24.19 1.32
N LEU A 464 -5.06 25.04 0.64
CA LEU A 464 -4.71 24.88 -0.76
C LEU A 464 -3.19 24.86 -0.88
N ARG A 465 -2.64 23.80 -1.48
CA ARG A 465 -1.21 23.68 -1.78
C ARG A 465 -1.02 23.57 -3.28
N VAL A 466 -0.16 24.40 -3.84
CA VAL A 466 0.17 24.37 -5.26
C VAL A 466 1.68 24.38 -5.39
N TYR A 467 2.19 23.33 -6.03
CA TYR A 467 3.61 23.17 -6.33
C TYR A 467 3.79 23.39 -7.82
N GLU A 468 4.60 24.38 -8.17
CA GLU A 468 4.93 24.70 -9.54
C GLU A 468 6.14 23.95 -10.07
N SER A 469 6.26 24.05 -11.39
CA SER A 469 7.39 23.61 -12.17
C SER A 469 8.14 24.82 -12.70
N ARG A 470 9.46 24.69 -12.85
CA ARG A 470 10.34 25.73 -13.43
C ARG A 470 9.90 26.26 -14.80
N CYS A 471 9.07 25.50 -15.53
CA CYS A 471 8.75 25.82 -16.91
C CYS A 471 7.39 26.52 -17.10
N ASP A 472 6.49 26.47 -16.12
CA ASP A 472 5.13 27.02 -16.26
C ASP A 472 4.90 28.22 -15.35
N VAL A 473 4.98 29.40 -15.95
CA VAL A 473 4.99 30.69 -15.27
C VAL A 473 3.61 31.21 -14.88
N GLU A 474 2.56 30.70 -15.53
CA GLU A 474 1.26 31.38 -15.51
C GLU A 474 0.27 30.76 -14.53
N ASN A 475 0.50 29.54 -14.04
CA ASN A 475 -0.51 28.80 -13.26
C ASN A 475 -0.80 29.47 -11.90
N THR A 476 0.23 29.76 -11.11
CA THR A 476 0.10 30.35 -9.78
C THR A 476 -0.38 31.80 -9.85
N PRO A 477 0.14 32.65 -10.77
CA PRO A 477 -0.42 33.98 -10.94
C PRO A 477 -1.89 33.98 -11.35
N VAL A 478 -2.30 33.11 -12.28
CA VAL A 478 -3.71 32.97 -12.68
C VAL A 478 -4.57 32.50 -11.51
N LEU A 479 -4.11 31.52 -10.74
CA LEU A 479 -4.78 31.06 -9.53
C LEU A 479 -4.94 32.18 -8.50
N CYS A 480 -3.86 32.89 -8.18
CA CYS A 480 -3.92 33.94 -7.16
C CYS A 480 -4.81 35.10 -7.61
N ARG A 481 -4.79 35.45 -8.90
CA ARG A 481 -5.74 36.41 -9.50
C ARG A 481 -7.18 35.93 -9.33
N LEU A 482 -7.44 34.65 -9.59
CA LEU A 482 -8.78 34.08 -9.43
C LEU A 482 -9.23 34.12 -7.96
N LEU A 483 -8.36 33.80 -7.01
CA LEU A 483 -8.67 33.84 -5.57
C LEU A 483 -8.97 35.24 -5.03
N ALA A 484 -8.51 36.28 -5.74
CA ALA A 484 -8.71 37.68 -5.39
C ALA A 484 -9.85 38.37 -6.16
N THR A 485 -10.38 37.75 -7.21
CA THR A 485 -11.46 38.33 -8.04
C THR A 485 -12.81 37.67 -7.72
N PRO A 486 -13.86 38.45 -7.41
CA PRO A 486 -15.20 37.89 -7.23
C PRO A 486 -15.70 37.30 -8.57
N PRO A 487 -16.51 36.22 -8.56
CA PRO A 487 -17.18 35.72 -9.75
C PRO A 487 -18.08 36.81 -10.34
N SER A 488 -18.07 36.96 -11.67
CA SER A 488 -18.79 38.01 -12.42
C SER A 488 -20.31 38.01 -12.25
N HIS A 489 -20.90 36.99 -11.62
CA HIS A 489 -22.35 36.78 -11.58
C HIS A 489 -22.95 36.75 -10.17
N GLU A 490 -22.16 36.76 -9.10
CA GLU A 490 -22.67 36.77 -7.72
C GLU A 490 -22.10 37.97 -6.98
N ASN A 491 -22.98 38.92 -6.65
CA ASN A 491 -22.62 40.11 -5.87
C ASN A 491 -22.05 39.67 -4.51
N HIS A 492 -20.72 39.71 -4.41
CA HIS A 492 -19.90 39.63 -3.19
C HIS A 492 -19.38 38.26 -2.71
N ALA A 493 -19.52 37.16 -3.46
CA ALA A 493 -18.88 35.91 -3.06
C ALA A 493 -17.38 35.91 -3.45
N VAL A 494 -16.47 35.79 -2.49
CA VAL A 494 -15.04 35.51 -2.78
C VAL A 494 -14.89 34.02 -3.08
N TYR A 495 -14.04 33.62 -4.04
CA TYR A 495 -13.71 32.20 -4.21
C TYR A 495 -13.14 31.61 -2.92
N LEU A 496 -13.64 30.44 -2.51
CA LEU A 496 -13.17 29.72 -1.32
C LEU A 496 -13.18 30.57 -0.05
N PRO A 497 -14.31 31.12 0.41
CA PRO A 497 -14.34 32.11 1.50
C PRO A 497 -13.75 31.59 2.83
N VAL A 498 -13.65 30.27 3.01
CA VAL A 498 -13.10 29.62 4.19
C VAL A 498 -11.63 29.20 4.07
N LEU A 499 -10.94 29.57 2.99
CA LEU A 499 -9.51 29.26 2.80
C LEU A 499 -8.66 29.96 3.86
N ARG A 500 -8.03 29.16 4.73
CA ARG A 500 -7.18 29.64 5.84
C ARG A 500 -5.71 29.47 5.56
N SER A 501 -5.33 28.47 4.77
CA SER A 501 -3.93 28.12 4.51
C SER A 501 -3.69 28.06 3.01
N LEU A 502 -2.67 28.77 2.55
CA LEU A 502 -2.18 28.73 1.18
C LEU A 502 -0.69 28.36 1.20
N THR A 503 -0.34 27.28 0.53
CA THR A 503 1.05 26.86 0.32
C THR A 503 1.40 26.99 -1.15
N LEU A 504 2.43 27.75 -1.45
CA LEU A 504 2.99 27.90 -2.79
C LEU A 504 4.40 27.33 -2.77
N GLY A 505 4.62 26.26 -3.55
CA GLY A 505 5.92 25.60 -3.68
C GLY A 505 6.55 25.87 -5.03
N HIS A 506 7.86 26.10 -5.08
CA HIS A 506 8.64 26.29 -6.31
C HIS A 506 8.17 27.47 -7.20
N VAL A 507 7.74 28.58 -6.60
CA VAL A 507 7.23 29.75 -7.33
C VAL A 507 8.32 30.83 -7.43
N GLU A 508 8.54 31.35 -8.65
CA GLU A 508 9.49 32.44 -8.91
C GLU A 508 8.84 33.79 -8.55
N LEU A 509 9.10 34.28 -7.35
CA LEU A 509 8.44 35.47 -6.80
C LEU A 509 8.80 36.78 -7.54
N ASP A 510 10.03 36.93 -8.00
CA ASP A 510 10.52 38.15 -8.69
C ASP A 510 10.14 38.20 -10.18
N ARG A 511 9.66 37.09 -10.74
CA ARG A 511 9.32 37.00 -12.15
C ARG A 511 8.20 37.97 -12.51
N GLU A 512 8.37 38.66 -13.64
CA GLU A 512 7.36 39.57 -14.14
C GLU A 512 6.09 38.83 -14.59
N TYR A 513 4.96 39.24 -14.04
CA TYR A 513 3.63 38.83 -14.43
C TYR A 513 2.79 40.09 -14.71
N MET A 514 2.31 40.23 -15.96
CA MET A 514 1.69 41.47 -16.45
C MET A 514 2.56 42.73 -16.23
N GLY A 515 3.88 42.59 -16.43
CA GLY A 515 4.83 43.70 -16.32
C GLY A 515 5.14 44.15 -14.90
N VAL A 516 4.78 43.37 -13.87
CA VAL A 516 5.18 43.61 -12.48
C VAL A 516 5.64 42.31 -11.82
N PRO A 517 6.58 42.35 -10.86
CA PRO A 517 7.01 41.16 -10.14
C PRO A 517 5.84 40.44 -9.43
N PHE A 518 5.81 39.12 -9.50
CA PHE A 518 4.70 38.31 -9.01
C PHE A 518 4.42 38.51 -7.51
N PHE A 519 5.44 38.67 -6.66
CA PHE A 519 5.24 38.91 -5.23
C PHE A 519 4.41 40.17 -4.93
N ARG A 520 4.52 41.22 -5.76
CA ARG A 520 3.69 42.42 -5.63
C ARG A 520 2.24 42.11 -5.90
N LYS A 521 1.96 41.35 -6.97
CA LYS A 521 0.60 40.88 -7.28
C LYS A 521 0.07 39.97 -6.18
N LEU A 522 0.89 39.06 -5.65
CA LEU A 522 0.51 38.19 -4.54
C LEU A 522 0.11 39.01 -3.30
N LEU A 523 0.87 40.04 -2.91
CA LEU A 523 0.51 40.95 -1.83
C LEU A 523 -0.82 41.67 -2.10
N GLN A 524 -1.00 42.22 -3.31
CA GLN A 524 -2.27 42.86 -3.72
C GLN A 524 -3.45 41.88 -3.60
N PHE A 525 -3.28 40.64 -4.05
CA PHE A 525 -4.30 39.60 -3.97
C PHE A 525 -4.67 39.26 -2.52
N LEU A 526 -3.67 39.11 -1.64
CA LEU A 526 -3.88 38.83 -0.23
C LEU A 526 -4.59 39.99 0.49
N HIS A 527 -4.18 41.24 0.24
CA HIS A 527 -4.85 42.42 0.79
C HIS A 527 -6.30 42.56 0.31
N ARG A 528 -6.54 42.40 -1.00
CA ARG A 528 -7.89 42.47 -1.58
C ARG A 528 -8.79 41.42 -0.94
N ARG A 529 -8.29 40.19 -0.80
CA ARG A 529 -9.02 39.09 -0.18
C ARG A 529 -9.33 39.33 1.30
N ALA A 530 -8.38 39.89 2.05
CA ALA A 530 -8.58 40.30 3.43
C ALA A 530 -9.63 41.42 3.55
N GLY A 531 -9.60 42.42 2.66
CA GLY A 531 -10.59 43.49 2.61
C GLY A 531 -12.02 43.00 2.29
N LEU A 532 -12.13 41.88 1.58
CA LEU A 532 -13.39 41.18 1.33
C LEU A 532 -13.83 40.23 2.47
N GLY A 533 -13.10 40.21 3.60
CA GLY A 533 -13.44 39.39 4.76
C GLY A 533 -13.05 37.91 4.64
N ALA A 534 -12.26 37.54 3.63
CA ALA A 534 -11.84 36.15 3.34
C ALA A 534 -10.32 35.94 3.52
N GLY A 535 -9.70 36.68 4.45
CA GLY A 535 -8.25 36.69 4.66
C GLY A 535 -7.64 35.30 4.90
N ILE A 536 -6.42 35.10 4.40
CA ILE A 536 -5.64 33.87 4.61
C ILE A 536 -4.88 34.00 5.94
N HIS A 537 -4.90 32.96 6.77
CA HIS A 537 -4.27 32.94 8.08
C HIS A 537 -2.80 32.49 8.02
N THR A 538 -2.51 31.50 7.18
CA THR A 538 -1.18 30.90 7.02
C THR A 538 -0.79 30.93 5.54
N LEU A 539 0.31 31.61 5.24
CA LEU A 539 0.96 31.57 3.92
C LEU A 539 2.26 30.78 4.08
N ARG A 540 2.41 29.68 3.34
CA ARG A 540 3.64 28.91 3.32
C ARG A 540 4.28 29.01 1.94
N LEU A 541 5.56 29.38 1.90
CA LEU A 541 6.35 29.50 0.68
C LEU A 541 7.44 28.43 0.73
N GLU A 542 7.23 27.33 0.02
CA GLU A 542 8.14 26.19 0.00
C GLU A 542 9.14 26.33 -1.17
N ASP A 543 10.43 26.22 -0.87
CA ASP A 543 11.54 26.39 -1.81
C ASP A 543 11.61 27.78 -2.50
N CYS A 544 11.16 28.84 -1.82
CA CYS A 544 11.15 30.24 -2.33
C CYS A 544 12.06 31.21 -1.51
N SER A 545 13.09 30.69 -0.82
CA SER A 545 13.44 31.18 0.51
C SER A 545 14.20 32.49 0.67
N GLU A 546 15.03 32.96 -0.27
CA GLU A 546 15.78 34.22 -0.03
C GLU A 546 14.91 35.44 -0.29
N ALA A 547 14.20 35.45 -1.42
CA ALA A 547 13.26 36.48 -1.78
C ALA A 547 12.05 36.53 -0.84
N ALA A 548 11.49 35.38 -0.49
CA ALA A 548 10.36 35.31 0.42
C ALA A 548 10.69 35.83 1.82
N ARG A 549 11.89 35.52 2.35
CA ARG A 549 12.36 36.04 3.65
C ARG A 549 12.56 37.55 3.64
N ALA A 550 13.06 38.11 2.54
CA ALA A 550 13.19 39.57 2.40
C ALA A 550 11.82 40.29 2.42
N LEU A 551 10.74 39.57 2.11
CA LEU A 551 9.37 40.08 2.06
C LEU A 551 8.55 39.75 3.31
N ASP A 552 9.14 39.15 4.35
CA ASP A 552 8.39 38.71 5.54
C ASP A 552 7.59 39.83 6.20
N GLU A 553 8.21 40.99 6.36
CA GLU A 553 7.54 42.17 6.94
C GLU A 553 6.38 42.65 6.06
N CYS A 554 6.52 42.58 4.73
CA CYS A 554 5.46 42.94 3.79
C CYS A 554 4.27 42.00 3.93
N PHE A 555 4.50 40.68 3.98
CA PHE A 555 3.43 39.69 4.13
C PHE A 555 2.75 39.78 5.49
N LEU A 556 3.50 39.92 6.59
CA LEU A 556 2.93 40.08 7.93
C LEU A 556 2.13 41.39 8.09
N GLY A 557 2.31 42.35 7.19
CA GLY A 557 1.47 43.56 7.08
C GLY A 557 0.06 43.30 6.52
N VAL A 558 -0.21 42.13 5.94
CA VAL A 558 -1.54 41.78 5.41
C VAL A 558 -2.52 41.50 6.55
N PRO A 559 -3.69 42.17 6.60
CA PRO A 559 -4.68 41.93 7.65
C PRO A 559 -5.15 40.46 7.70
N GLY A 560 -5.05 39.84 8.87
CA GLY A 560 -5.50 38.46 9.11
C GLY A 560 -4.46 37.37 8.83
N LEU A 561 -3.35 37.71 8.15
CA LEU A 561 -2.24 36.79 7.95
C LEU A 561 -1.36 36.75 9.22
N ALA A 562 -1.30 35.60 9.87
CA ALA A 562 -0.61 35.46 11.16
C ALA A 562 0.73 34.74 11.05
N VAL A 563 0.88 33.86 10.05
CA VAL A 563 2.03 32.98 9.90
C VAL A 563 2.51 32.99 8.46
N VAL A 564 3.79 33.33 8.29
CA VAL A 564 4.54 33.13 7.04
C VAL A 564 5.62 32.11 7.32
N GLU A 565 5.54 30.96 6.63
CA GLU A 565 6.49 29.86 6.80
C GLU A 565 7.33 29.70 5.55
N HIS A 566 8.64 29.60 5.73
CA HIS A 566 9.60 29.33 4.66
C HIS A 566 10.29 28.01 4.92
N GLU A 567 10.04 27.02 4.08
CA GLU A 567 10.74 25.74 4.08
C GLU A 567 11.56 25.62 2.79
N GLY A 568 12.76 25.04 2.84
CA GLY A 568 13.60 24.84 1.66
C GLY A 568 15.08 25.17 1.88
N ASP A 569 15.94 24.64 1.03
CA ASP A 569 17.41 24.81 1.14
C ASP A 569 17.97 25.96 0.29
N GLY A 570 17.10 26.80 -0.26
CA GLY A 570 17.45 27.96 -1.07
C GLY A 570 18.07 27.65 -2.43
N ARG A 571 18.18 26.37 -2.83
CA ARG A 571 18.74 26.03 -4.16
C ARG A 571 17.90 26.54 -5.32
N TRP A 572 16.62 26.80 -5.09
CA TRP A 572 15.67 27.24 -6.10
C TRP A 572 15.72 28.75 -6.38
N ASP A 573 16.41 29.54 -5.55
CA ASP A 573 16.29 31.00 -5.54
C ASP A 573 17.57 31.76 -5.93
N ARG A 574 18.63 31.07 -6.41
CA ARG A 574 19.96 31.68 -6.66
C ARG A 574 19.96 32.82 -7.70
N ALA A 575 18.90 32.98 -8.47
CA ALA A 575 18.78 34.01 -9.50
C ALA A 575 17.89 35.19 -9.08
N CYS A 576 17.17 35.06 -7.97
CA CYS A 576 16.14 36.02 -7.59
C CYS A 576 16.77 37.32 -7.06
N ARG A 577 16.32 38.47 -7.57
CA ARG A 577 16.86 39.78 -7.19
C ARG A 577 15.73 40.69 -6.72
N ILE A 578 15.36 40.56 -5.46
CA ILE A 578 14.51 41.55 -4.80
C ILE A 578 15.41 42.60 -4.16
N GLU A 579 15.34 43.84 -4.65
CA GLU A 579 16.09 44.94 -4.06
C GLU A 579 15.35 45.53 -2.84
N GLU A 580 16.09 46.16 -1.92
CA GLU A 580 15.48 46.85 -0.76
C GLU A 580 14.47 47.92 -1.19
N SER A 581 14.73 48.56 -2.34
CA SER A 581 13.83 49.52 -2.98
C SER A 581 12.46 48.90 -3.29
N ASP A 582 12.41 47.64 -3.71
CA ASP A 582 11.17 46.92 -4.01
C ASP A 582 10.33 46.66 -2.75
N VAL A 583 10.99 46.29 -1.66
CA VAL A 583 10.37 46.08 -0.34
C VAL A 583 9.75 47.39 0.16
N GLN A 584 10.50 48.49 0.06
CA GLN A 584 10.02 49.81 0.46
C GLN A 584 8.82 50.29 -0.39
N VAL A 585 8.81 49.99 -1.68
CA VAL A 585 7.67 50.28 -2.56
C VAL A 585 6.45 49.47 -2.12
N CYS A 586 6.60 48.17 -1.83
CA CYS A 586 5.48 47.34 -1.37
C CYS A 586 4.87 47.81 -0.05
N MET A 587 5.70 48.21 0.91
CA MET A 587 5.25 48.78 2.19
C MET A 587 4.42 50.06 2.02
N ARG A 588 4.71 50.86 0.98
CA ARG A 588 3.94 52.08 0.65
C ARG A 588 2.66 51.74 -0.11
N ASP A 589 2.75 50.86 -1.10
CA ASP A 589 1.66 50.56 -2.05
C ASP A 589 0.61 49.59 -1.50
N GLY A 590 0.94 48.76 -0.50
CA GLY A 590 -0.04 47.86 0.15
C GLY A 590 -1.22 48.57 0.83
N ARG A 591 -1.17 49.90 0.94
CA ARG A 591 -2.26 50.76 1.42
C ARG A 591 -2.96 51.57 0.31
N GLY A 592 -2.49 51.46 -0.94
CA GLY A 592 -3.02 52.18 -2.08
C GLY A 592 -4.40 51.68 -2.51
N ASP A 593 -5.16 52.56 -3.16
CA ASP A 593 -6.53 52.28 -3.61
C ASP A 593 -6.52 51.27 -4.77
N VAL A 594 -6.76 49.99 -4.45
CA VAL A 594 -6.76 48.84 -5.38
C VAL A 594 -7.67 49.09 -6.60
N ALA A 595 -8.67 49.96 -6.47
CA ALA A 595 -9.58 50.34 -7.54
C ALA A 595 -8.90 50.98 -8.77
N GLN A 596 -7.73 51.61 -8.59
CA GLN A 596 -7.06 52.32 -9.69
C GLN A 596 -6.25 51.37 -10.59
N ASP A 597 -5.67 50.31 -10.02
CA ASP A 597 -4.97 49.26 -10.76
C ASP A 597 -5.95 48.39 -11.58
N ASP A 598 -7.20 48.25 -11.13
CA ASP A 598 -8.26 47.51 -11.82
C ASP A 598 -8.55 48.08 -13.25
N ALA A 599 -8.35 49.39 -13.43
CA ALA A 599 -8.56 50.07 -14.71
C ALA A 599 -7.34 50.03 -15.66
N ILE A 600 -6.12 49.97 -15.13
CA ILE A 600 -4.87 50.09 -15.90
C ILE A 600 -4.48 48.76 -16.56
N TYR A 601 -4.66 47.66 -15.84
CA TYR A 601 -4.23 46.34 -16.31
C TYR A 601 -5.36 45.52 -16.99
N GLY A 602 -6.55 46.11 -17.16
CA GLY A 602 -7.69 45.46 -17.82
C GLY A 602 -8.13 44.18 -17.09
N TRP A 603 -8.66 44.34 -15.88
CA TRP A 603 -9.00 43.23 -15.00
C TRP A 603 -10.21 42.40 -15.43
#